data_AF-A0A7V1MKB1-F1
#
_entry.id   AF-A0A7V1MKB1-F1
#
_cell.length_a   1.000
_cell.length_b   1.000
_cell.length_c   1.000
_cell.angle_alpha   90.00
_cell.angle_beta   90.00
_cell.angle_gamma   90.00
#
_symmetry.space_group_name_H-M   'P 1'
#
loop_
_entity.id
_entity.type
_entity.pdbx_description
1 polymer ?
#
loop_
_entity_poly.entity_id
_entity_poly.type
_entity_poly.pdbx_seq_one_letter_code
_entity_poly.pdbx_strand_id
1 'polypeptide(L)'
;MVFEPSIFKNRMSKKSIVKDLEEKAKNIRKHIIKTIFSTGSGYLGSSLSIADIMAVLYFHILRVNPLKPEWDDRDRFVLSKVRAYASLYVSLA
;
A
#
# COMPACT_ATOMS: atom_id res chain seq x y z
N MET A 1 -12.16 2.12 -6.09
CA MET A 1 -11.07 1.15 -6.34
C MET A 1 -11.56 -0.17 -5.76
N VAL A 2 -11.90 -1.16 -6.59
CA VAL A 2 -12.54 -2.40 -6.12
C VAL A 2 -11.45 -3.27 -5.50
N PHE A 3 -11.57 -3.56 -4.21
CA PHE A 3 -10.77 -4.58 -3.53
C PHE A 3 -11.24 -5.94 -4.03
N GLU A 4 -10.50 -6.54 -4.97
CA GLU A 4 -10.76 -7.92 -5.36
C GLU A 4 -10.10 -8.88 -4.34
N PRO A 5 -10.89 -9.70 -3.63
CA PRO A 5 -10.36 -10.65 -2.68
C PRO A 5 -9.61 -11.74 -3.43
N SER A 6 -8.31 -11.91 -3.12
CA SER A 6 -7.46 -13.12 -3.03
C SER A 6 -7.69 -14.41 -3.84
N ILE A 7 -8.75 -14.53 -4.64
CA ILE A 7 -9.17 -15.72 -5.39
C ILE A 7 -8.33 -15.87 -6.69
N PHE A 8 -7.68 -14.81 -7.17
CA PHE A 8 -6.83 -14.84 -8.37
C PHE A 8 -5.35 -15.22 -8.15
N LYS A 9 -4.94 -15.56 -6.91
CA LYS A 9 -3.52 -15.92 -6.63
C LYS A 9 -3.00 -17.11 -7.46
N ASN A 10 -3.88 -17.89 -8.10
CA ASN A 10 -3.51 -19.15 -8.78
C ASN A 10 -3.30 -19.09 -10.31
N ARG A 11 -3.20 -17.89 -10.94
CA ARG A 11 -3.00 -17.83 -12.42
C ARG A 11 -1.96 -16.83 -12.95
N MET A 12 -1.32 -16.01 -12.12
CA MET A 12 -0.31 -15.06 -12.60
C MET A 12 1.11 -15.61 -12.50
N SER A 13 1.91 -15.41 -13.55
CA SER A 13 3.34 -15.68 -13.49
C SER A 13 4.02 -14.75 -12.48
N LYS A 14 5.14 -15.19 -11.87
CA LYS A 14 5.93 -14.36 -10.95
C LYS A 14 6.25 -12.99 -11.55
N LYS A 15 6.59 -12.95 -12.84
CA LYS A 15 6.89 -11.71 -13.57
C LYS A 15 5.68 -10.77 -13.66
N SER A 16 4.48 -11.32 -13.83
CA SER A 16 3.24 -10.53 -13.85
C SER A 16 2.92 -9.93 -12.47
N ILE A 17 3.12 -10.69 -11.39
CA ILE A 17 2.94 -10.22 -10.01
C ILE A 17 3.88 -9.04 -9.72
N VAL A 18 5.17 -9.19 -10.03
CA VAL A 18 6.16 -8.14 -9.81
C VAL A 18 5.78 -6.86 -10.56
N LYS A 19 5.36 -6.98 -11.83
CA LYS A 19 4.96 -5.83 -12.64
C LYS A 19 3.72 -5.10 -12.07
N ASP A 20 2.73 -5.83 -11.56
CA ASP A 20 1.58 -5.20 -10.90
C ASP A 20 2.03 -4.44 -9.63
N LEU A 21 2.88 -5.06 -8.81
CA LEU A 21 3.39 -4.44 -7.59
C LEU A 21 4.26 -3.20 -7.85
N GLU A 22 5.06 -3.20 -8.91
CA GLU A 22 5.79 -2.02 -9.37
C GLU A 22 4.84 -0.86 -9.72
N GLU A 23 3.74 -1.15 -10.41
CA GLU A 23 2.73 -0.14 -10.76
C GLU A 23 1.97 0.34 -9.52
N LYS A 24 1.64 -0.54 -8.55
CA LYS A 24 1.10 -0.13 -7.24
C LYS A 24 2.06 0.80 -6.51
N ALA A 25 3.34 0.44 -6.42
CA ALA A 25 4.35 1.27 -5.76
C ALA A 25 4.54 2.63 -6.43
N LYS A 26 4.51 2.67 -7.77
CA LYS A 26 4.52 3.93 -8.55
C LYS A 26 3.30 4.80 -8.23
N ASN A 27 2.11 4.20 -8.14
CA ASN A 27 0.89 4.94 -7.81
C ASN A 27 0.88 5.44 -6.36
N ILE A 28 1.40 4.65 -5.41
CA ILE A 28 1.65 5.12 -4.04
C ILE A 28 2.55 6.35 -4.05
N ARG A 29 3.69 6.32 -4.76
CA ARG A 29 4.60 7.48 -4.85
C ARG A 29 3.92 8.72 -5.43
N LYS A 30 3.14 8.58 -6.51
CA LYS A 30 2.38 9.69 -7.10
C LYS A 30 1.39 10.30 -6.10
N HIS A 31 0.65 9.47 -5.38
CA HIS A 31 -0.31 9.95 -4.39
C HIS A 31 0.37 10.59 -3.19
N ILE A 32 1.50 10.07 -2.70
CA ILE A 32 2.31 10.73 -1.64
C ILE A 32 2.68 12.15 -2.07
N ILE A 33 3.21 12.31 -3.30
CA ILE A 33 3.60 13.63 -3.82
C ILE A 33 2.39 14.56 -3.87
N LYS A 34 1.26 14.09 -4.41
CA LYS A 34 0.01 14.88 -4.48
C LYS A 34 -0.48 15.29 -3.09
N THR A 35 -0.57 14.34 -2.15
CA THR A 35 -1.07 14.59 -0.79
C THR A 35 -0.20 15.60 -0.06
N ILE A 36 1.14 15.44 -0.09
CA ILE A 36 2.06 16.36 0.59
C ILE A 36 2.05 17.73 -0.08
N PHE A 37 2.01 17.79 -1.41
CA PHE A 37 1.92 19.05 -2.14
C PHE A 37 0.63 19.81 -1.83
N SER A 38 -0.52 19.12 -1.85
CA SER A 38 -1.82 19.71 -1.54
C SER A 38 -1.97 20.17 -0.09
N THR A 39 -1.28 19.51 0.86
CA THR A 39 -1.32 19.89 2.28
C THR A 39 -0.25 20.92 2.66
N GLY A 40 0.76 21.12 1.81
CA GLY A 40 1.88 22.03 2.07
C GLY A 40 2.84 21.56 3.17
N SER A 41 2.63 20.36 3.72
CA SER A 41 3.42 19.84 4.85
C SER A 41 3.49 18.31 4.80
N GLY A 42 4.65 17.75 5.14
CA GLY A 42 4.83 16.30 5.26
C GLY A 42 6.25 15.84 5.02
N TYR A 43 6.52 14.57 5.33
CA TYR A 43 7.85 13.98 5.22
C TYR A 43 7.97 13.17 3.91
N LEU A 44 8.29 13.87 2.82
CA LEU A 44 8.31 13.30 1.47
C LEU A 44 9.29 12.13 1.34
N GLY A 45 10.57 12.35 1.64
CA GLY A 45 11.60 11.30 1.49
C GLY A 45 11.33 10.06 2.34
N SER A 46 10.90 10.25 3.60
CA SER A 46 10.55 9.11 4.47
C SER A 46 9.37 8.31 3.92
N SER A 47 8.36 8.97 3.36
CA SER A 47 7.17 8.31 2.82
C SER A 47 7.47 7.59 1.50
N LEU A 48 8.23 8.22 0.59
CA LEU A 48 8.62 7.62 -0.68
C LEU A 48 9.52 6.39 -0.51
N SER A 49 10.39 6.40 0.50
CA SER A 49 11.36 5.33 0.73
C SER A 49 10.76 3.95 1.01
N ILE A 50 9.49 3.88 1.44
CA ILE A 50 8.84 2.61 1.81
C ILE A 50 7.76 2.17 0.80
N ALA A 51 7.58 2.88 -0.31
CA ALA A 51 6.47 2.65 -1.24
C ALA A 51 6.42 1.21 -1.81
N ASP A 52 7.57 0.60 -2.11
CA ASP A 52 7.60 -0.78 -2.62
C ASP A 52 7.21 -1.80 -1.55
N ILE A 53 7.67 -1.59 -0.31
CA ILE A 53 7.29 -2.44 0.84
C ILE A 53 5.79 -2.35 1.07
N MET A 54 5.23 -1.13 1.04
CA MET A 54 3.80 -0.92 1.21
C MET A 54 2.99 -1.59 0.09
N ALA A 55 3.46 -1.50 -1.15
CA ALA A 55 2.84 -2.19 -2.28
C ALA A 55 2.80 -3.72 -2.06
N VAL A 56 3.92 -4.31 -1.70
CA VAL A 56 4.00 -5.77 -1.44
C VAL A 56 3.11 -6.17 -0.26
N LEU A 57 3.16 -5.43 0.85
CA LEU A 57 2.40 -5.75 2.05
C LEU A 57 0.90 -5.69 1.79
N TYR A 58 0.38 -4.55 1.33
CA TYR A 58 -1.08 -4.35 1.22
C TYR A 58 -1.72 -5.02 0.01
N PHE A 59 -0.96 -5.26 -1.07
CA PHE A 59 -1.52 -5.80 -2.31
C PHE A 59 -1.09 -7.24 -2.61
N HIS A 60 -0.26 -7.87 -1.76
CA HIS A 60 0.15 -9.25 -1.96
C HIS A 60 0.19 -10.11 -0.69
N ILE A 61 0.75 -9.60 0.40
CA ILE A 61 1.05 -10.40 1.60
C ILE A 61 -0.07 -10.36 2.63
N LEU A 62 -0.48 -9.16 3.06
CA LEU A 62 -1.40 -8.99 4.18
C LEU A 62 -2.81 -9.45 3.83
N ARG A 63 -3.43 -10.16 4.77
CA ARG A 63 -4.85 -10.51 4.77
C ARG A 63 -5.62 -9.40 5.46
N VAL A 64 -6.10 -8.45 4.66
CA VAL A 64 -6.91 -7.33 5.13
C VAL A 64 -8.18 -7.20 4.30
N ASN A 65 -9.26 -6.76 4.93
CA ASN A 65 -10.53 -6.46 4.27
C ASN A 65 -10.98 -5.04 4.66
N PRO A 66 -10.91 -4.05 3.76
CA PRO A 66 -11.32 -2.68 4.06
C PRO A 66 -12.80 -2.55 4.45
N LEU A 67 -13.65 -3.48 4.00
CA LEU A 67 -15.08 -3.50 4.35
C LEU A 67 -15.32 -4.14 5.73
N LYS A 68 -14.32 -4.82 6.31
CA LYS A 68 -14.37 -5.45 7.64
C LYS A 68 -13.08 -5.16 8.41
N PRO A 69 -12.83 -3.88 8.79
CA PRO A 69 -11.58 -3.49 9.46
C PRO A 69 -11.40 -4.15 10.83
N GLU A 70 -12.49 -4.54 11.49
CA GLU A 70 -12.45 -5.24 12.79
C GLU A 70 -12.41 -6.76 12.68
N TRP A 71 -12.17 -7.32 11.49
CA TRP A 71 -12.02 -8.77 11.34
C TRP A 71 -10.91 -9.32 12.24
N ASP A 72 -11.25 -10.29 13.09
CA ASP A 72 -10.38 -10.82 14.16
C ASP A 72 -9.08 -11.45 13.63
N ASP A 73 -9.18 -12.22 12.54
CA ASP A 73 -8.04 -12.98 11.95
C ASP A 73 -7.24 -12.16 10.92
N ARG A 74 -7.49 -10.85 10.80
CA ARG A 74 -6.73 -9.99 9.89
C ARG A 74 -5.26 -9.93 10.30
N ASP A 75 -4.39 -9.80 9.31
CA ASP A 75 -3.01 -9.42 9.60
C ASP A 75 -2.97 -7.96 10.08
N ARG A 76 -2.14 -7.68 11.10
CA ARG A 76 -2.00 -6.35 11.69
C ARG A 76 -0.67 -5.73 11.25
N PHE A 77 -0.72 -4.51 10.74
CA PHE A 77 0.46 -3.74 10.37
C PHE A 77 0.60 -2.53 11.29
N VAL A 78 1.79 -2.34 11.88
CA VAL A 78 2.12 -1.20 12.73
C VAL A 78 3.29 -0.43 12.12
N LEU A 79 3.07 0.84 11.79
CA LEU A 79 4.12 1.70 11.25
C LEU A 79 4.92 2.36 12.38
N SER A 80 6.02 1.75 12.81
CA SER A 80 6.91 2.37 13.82
C SER A 80 7.67 3.59 13.29
N LYS A 81 7.88 3.70 11.96
CA LYS A 81 8.46 4.87 11.30
C LYS A 81 7.40 5.95 11.11
N VAL A 82 7.06 6.68 12.17
CA VAL A 82 5.95 7.66 12.15
C VAL A 82 6.07 8.68 11.01
N ARG A 83 7.28 9.11 10.64
CA ARG A 83 7.51 10.06 9.53
C ARG A 83 7.16 9.50 8.14
N ALA A 84 6.79 8.23 8.00
CA ALA A 84 6.33 7.67 6.74
C ALA A 84 4.79 7.54 6.65
N TYR A 85 4.06 8.21 7.54
CA TYR A 85 2.59 8.12 7.65
C TYR A 85 1.87 8.33 6.32
N ALA A 86 2.36 9.21 5.45
CA ALA A 86 1.69 9.48 4.18
C ALA A 86 1.67 8.26 3.26
N SER A 87 2.72 7.43 3.32
CA SER A 87 2.77 6.16 2.58
C SER A 87 1.73 5.17 3.08
N LEU A 88 1.52 5.10 4.40
CA LEU A 88 0.46 4.29 5.00
C LEU A 88 -0.93 4.77 4.58
N TYR A 89 -1.25 6.05 4.78
CA TYR A 89 -2.57 6.57 4.42
C TYR A 89 -2.88 6.39 2.94
N VAL A 90 -1.91 6.66 2.06
CA VAL A 90 -2.07 6.47 0.62
C VAL A 90 -2.28 5.02 0.23
N SER A 91 -1.67 4.07 0.95
CA SER A 91 -1.84 2.63 0.65
C SER A 91 -3.20 2.10 1.08
N LEU A 92 -3.87 2.78 2.01
CA LEU A 92 -5.21 2.44 2.52
C LEU A 92 -6.35 3.12 1.73
N ALA A 93 -6.05 4.11 0.89
CA ALA A 93 -7.01 4.91 0.12
C ALA A 93 -7.36 4.26 -1.23
#